data_AF-A0A817H5A8-F1
#
_entry.id   AF-A0A817H5A8-F1
#
_cell.length_a   1.000
_cell.length_b   1.000
_cell.length_c   1.000
_cell.angle_alpha   90.00
_cell.angle_beta   90.00
_cell.angle_gamma   90.00
#
_symmetry.space_group_name_H-M   'P 1'
#
loop_
_entity.id
_entity.type
_entity.pdbx_description
1 polymer ?
#
loop_
_entity_poly.entity_id
_entity_poly.type
_entity_poly.pdbx_seq_one_letter_code
_entity_poly.pdbx_strand_id
1 'polypeptide(L)'
;MSEGNNTSSLSPLDDFNRQAMNKYMRNVNFILRFPQTFLSTSGILANILALIIINRKSLSNTSAAVFITYMAIFDSAVLLSHAGNLVRPRRNLFIHCSSTYLTELFTFCANWVLVIITLGKFKKLQNYIIENF
;
A
#
# COMPACT_ATOMS: atom_id res chain seq x y z
N MET A 1 53.92 -14.69 -2.77
CA MET A 1 53.02 -13.77 -3.48
C MET A 1 52.48 -14.54 -4.67
N SER A 2 51.27 -15.08 -4.55
CA SER A 2 50.59 -15.82 -5.63
C SER A 2 49.11 -15.48 -5.53
N GLU A 3 48.66 -14.56 -6.37
CA GLU A 3 47.27 -14.18 -6.50
C GLU A 3 46.54 -15.32 -7.23
N GLY A 4 45.80 -16.12 -6.46
CA GLY A 4 44.86 -17.10 -6.99
C GLY A 4 43.63 -16.37 -7.54
N ASN A 5 43.63 -16.16 -8.85
CA ASN A 5 42.52 -15.58 -9.60
C ASN A 5 41.34 -16.58 -9.64
N ASN A 6 40.47 -16.54 -8.63
CA ASN A 6 39.25 -17.32 -8.59
C ASN A 6 38.17 -16.65 -9.47
N THR A 7 38.35 -16.69 -10.78
CA THR A 7 37.24 -16.53 -11.72
C THR A 7 36.39 -17.80 -11.65
N SER A 8 35.40 -17.78 -10.77
CA SER A 8 34.30 -18.75 -10.76
C SER A 8 33.61 -18.72 -12.13
N SER A 9 33.96 -19.67 -12.98
CA SER A 9 33.31 -19.92 -14.25
C SER A 9 31.88 -20.37 -13.98
N LEU A 10 30.93 -19.42 -14.05
CA LEU A 10 29.51 -19.75 -14.09
C LEU A 10 29.29 -20.75 -15.23
N SER A 11 28.64 -21.87 -14.94
CA SER A 11 28.31 -22.84 -15.97
C SER A 11 27.37 -22.17 -16.98
N PRO A 12 27.56 -22.35 -18.30
CA PRO A 12 26.65 -21.80 -19.32
C PRO A 12 25.20 -22.28 -19.14
N LEU A 13 24.97 -23.36 -18.40
CA LEU A 13 23.65 -23.85 -18.01
C LEU A 13 22.95 -22.93 -17.00
N ASP A 14 23.71 -22.33 -16.07
CA ASP A 14 23.17 -21.41 -15.06
C ASP A 14 22.73 -20.09 -15.69
N ASP A 15 23.48 -19.58 -16.68
CA ASP A 15 23.11 -18.37 -17.41
C ASP A 15 21.86 -18.57 -18.27
N PHE A 16 21.69 -19.75 -18.88
CA PHE A 16 20.49 -20.06 -19.65
C PHE A 16 19.24 -20.14 -18.77
N ASN A 17 19.31 -20.84 -17.64
CA ASN A 17 18.21 -20.91 -16.67
C ASN A 17 17.87 -19.53 -16.09
N ARG A 18 18.88 -18.71 -15.81
CA ARG A 18 18.71 -17.35 -15.28
C ARG A 18 18.09 -16.41 -16.31
N GLN A 19 18.44 -16.54 -17.60
CA GLN A 19 17.77 -15.80 -18.68
C GLN A 19 16.31 -16.23 -18.86
N ALA A 20 16.02 -17.53 -18.81
CA ALA A 20 14.66 -18.06 -18.89
C ALA A 20 13.78 -17.55 -17.72
N MET A 21 14.31 -17.61 -16.49
CA MET A 21 13.65 -17.03 -15.32
C MET A 21 13.43 -15.53 -15.46
N ASN A 22 14.42 -14.77 -15.92
CA ASN A 22 14.28 -13.32 -16.12
C ASN A 22 13.21 -12.97 -17.17
N LYS A 23 13.11 -13.77 -18.24
CA LYS A 23 12.10 -13.59 -19.29
C LYS A 23 10.70 -13.91 -18.76
N TYR A 24 10.56 -14.99 -18.00
CA TYR A 24 9.30 -15.33 -17.34
C TYR A 24 8.88 -14.27 -16.33
N MET A 25 9.77 -13.87 -15.42
CA MET A 25 9.57 -12.78 -14.45
C MET A 25 9.13 -11.50 -15.14
N ARG A 26 9.80 -11.11 -16.25
CA ARG A 26 9.43 -9.91 -17.00
C ARG A 26 8.02 -10.00 -17.59
N ASN A 27 7.63 -11.16 -18.10
CA ASN A 27 6.31 -11.36 -18.70
C ASN A 27 5.20 -11.31 -17.63
N VAL A 28 5.40 -11.98 -16.49
CA VAL A 28 4.48 -11.92 -15.34
C VAL A 28 4.36 -10.50 -14.83
N ASN A 29 5.49 -9.79 -14.67
CA ASN A 29 5.49 -8.42 -14.16
C ASN A 29 4.78 -7.45 -15.12
N PHE A 30 4.82 -7.70 -16.44
CA PHE A 30 4.05 -6.94 -17.42
C PHE A 30 2.55 -7.15 -17.27
N ILE A 31 2.11 -8.41 -17.10
CA ILE A 31 0.69 -8.75 -16.89
C ILE A 31 0.18 -8.14 -15.59
N LEU A 32 0.95 -8.23 -14.50
CA LEU A 32 0.58 -7.67 -13.20
C LEU A 32 0.55 -6.13 -13.16
N ARG A 33 1.24 -5.47 -14.10
CA ARG A 33 1.27 -4.01 -14.18
C ARG A 33 -0.10 -3.41 -14.49
N PHE A 34 -0.90 -4.09 -15.30
CA PHE A 34 -2.26 -3.67 -15.66
C PHE A 34 -3.21 -3.60 -14.44
N PRO A 35 -3.45 -4.70 -13.70
CA PRO A 35 -4.32 -4.66 -12.53
C PRO A 35 -3.76 -3.76 -11.44
N GLN A 36 -2.43 -3.69 -11.28
CA GLN A 36 -1.82 -2.79 -10.31
C GLN A 36 -2.07 -1.32 -10.64
N THR A 37 -1.95 -0.94 -11.92
CA THR A 37 -2.25 0.44 -12.36
C THR A 37 -3.73 0.76 -12.19
N PHE A 38 -4.63 -0.17 -12.54
CA PHE A 38 -6.07 0.00 -12.38
C PHE A 38 -6.50 0.14 -10.91
N LEU A 39 -5.97 -0.70 -10.01
CA LEU A 39 -6.21 -0.60 -8.57
C LEU A 39 -5.67 0.72 -8.02
N SER A 40 -4.50 1.16 -8.48
CA SER A 40 -3.90 2.41 -8.02
C SER A 40 -4.71 3.64 -8.44
N THR A 41 -5.19 3.70 -9.67
CA THR A 41 -5.99 4.85 -10.15
C THR A 41 -7.37 4.87 -9.50
N SER A 42 -8.05 3.71 -9.43
CA SER A 42 -9.36 3.59 -8.79
C SER A 42 -9.30 3.93 -7.30
N GLY A 43 -8.26 3.49 -6.57
CA GLY A 43 -8.07 3.83 -5.17
C GLY A 43 -7.85 5.33 -4.92
N ILE A 44 -7.04 6.00 -5.75
CA ILE A 44 -6.85 7.46 -5.66
C ILE A 44 -8.18 8.19 -5.88
N LEU A 45 -8.93 7.81 -6.91
CA LEU A 45 -10.25 8.38 -7.21
C LEU A 45 -11.23 8.19 -6.04
N ALA A 46 -11.29 6.99 -5.46
CA ALA A 46 -12.15 6.67 -4.34
C ALA A 46 -11.81 7.51 -3.10
N ASN A 47 -10.52 7.68 -2.79
CA ASN A 47 -10.07 8.46 -1.64
C ASN A 47 -10.32 9.96 -1.82
N ILE A 48 -10.08 10.51 -3.01
CA ILE A 48 -10.43 11.90 -3.33
C ILE A 48 -11.95 12.12 -3.19
N LEU A 49 -12.76 11.18 -3.69
CA LEU A 49 -14.21 11.26 -3.57
C LEU A 49 -14.66 11.22 -2.10
N ALA A 50 -14.06 10.35 -1.28
CA ALA A 50 -14.32 10.29 0.15
C ALA A 50 -14.00 11.62 0.85
N LEU A 51 -12.86 12.23 0.54
CA LEU A 51 -12.47 13.55 1.06
C LEU A 51 -13.47 14.64 0.66
N ILE A 52 -13.94 14.65 -0.60
CA ILE A 52 -14.95 15.59 -1.08
C ILE A 52 -16.26 15.40 -0.32
N ILE A 53 -16.71 14.16 -0.13
CA ILE A 53 -17.97 13.84 0.56
C ILE A 53 -17.91 14.28 2.03
N ILE A 54 -16.81 13.99 2.73
CA ILE A 54 -16.64 14.35 4.16
C ILE A 54 -16.68 15.87 4.32
N ASN A 55 -15.96 16.60 3.47
CA ASN A 55 -15.93 18.07 3.51
C ASN A 55 -17.29 18.68 3.12
N ARG A 56 -17.98 18.15 2.10
CA ARG A 56 -19.27 18.70 1.64
C ARG A 56 -20.43 18.42 2.58
N LYS A 57 -20.45 17.28 3.26
CA LYS A 57 -21.55 16.93 4.19
C LYS A 57 -21.38 17.50 5.59
N SER A 58 -20.36 18.32 5.86
CA SER A 58 -20.05 18.83 7.21
C SER A 58 -19.93 17.71 8.25
N LEU A 59 -19.53 16.51 7.81
CA LEU A 59 -19.26 15.37 8.69
C LEU A 59 -17.96 15.60 9.49
N SER A 60 -17.15 16.60 9.11
CA SER A 60 -15.86 16.96 9.71
C SER A 60 -15.89 17.18 11.22
N ASN A 61 -17.05 17.46 11.80
CA ASN A 61 -17.20 17.65 13.24
C ASN A 61 -17.32 16.34 14.04
N THR A 62 -17.38 15.18 13.39
CA THR A 62 -17.33 13.89 14.08
C THR A 62 -15.90 13.35 14.12
N SER A 63 -15.47 12.86 15.29
CA SER A 63 -14.13 12.26 15.47
C SER A 63 -13.85 11.17 14.42
N ALA A 64 -14.85 10.36 14.06
CA ALA A 64 -14.76 9.35 13.02
C ALA A 64 -14.44 9.93 11.63
N ALA A 65 -15.03 11.07 11.25
CA ALA A 65 -14.77 11.69 9.96
C ALA A 65 -13.34 12.23 9.84
N VAL A 66 -12.77 12.73 10.94
CA VAL A 66 -11.36 13.15 11.00
C VAL A 66 -10.43 11.97 10.75
N PHE A 67 -10.68 10.82 11.41
CA PHE A 67 -9.90 9.59 11.17
C PHE A 67 -10.01 9.08 9.72
N ILE A 68 -11.20 9.11 9.13
CA ILE A 68 -11.40 8.69 7.74
C ILE A 68 -10.69 9.65 6.76
N THR A 69 -10.70 10.95 7.06
CA THR A 69 -9.99 11.97 6.25
C THR A 69 -8.48 11.71 6.26
N TYR A 70 -7.89 11.45 7.43
CA TYR A 70 -6.47 11.08 7.52
C TYR A 70 -6.16 9.81 6.74
N MET A 71 -6.97 8.75 6.89
CA MET A 71 -6.81 7.52 6.11
C MET A 71 -6.82 7.79 4.60
N ALA A 72 -7.78 8.57 4.10
CA ALA A 72 -7.89 8.87 2.67
C ALA A 72 -6.70 9.67 2.13
N ILE A 73 -6.14 10.61 2.90
CA ILE A 73 -4.93 11.35 2.52
C ILE A 73 -3.73 10.41 2.42
N PHE A 74 -3.56 9.52 3.40
CA PHE A 74 -2.43 8.61 3.45
C PHE A 74 -2.50 7.51 2.39
N ASP A 75 -3.66 6.90 2.18
CA ASP A 75 -3.84 5.93 1.08
C ASP A 75 -3.57 6.59 -0.28
N SER A 76 -4.02 7.84 -0.47
CA SER A 76 -3.72 8.60 -1.69
C SER A 76 -2.21 8.79 -1.88
N ALA A 77 -1.45 9.06 -0.81
CA ALA A 77 0.00 9.22 -0.87
C ALA A 77 0.72 7.89 -1.20
N VAL A 78 0.30 6.77 -0.62
CA VAL A 78 0.84 5.43 -0.92
C VAL A 78 0.56 5.03 -2.36
N LEU A 79 -0.67 5.20 -2.83
CA LEU A 79 -1.04 4.91 -4.21
C LEU A 79 -0.31 5.81 -5.21
N LEU A 80 -0.10 7.08 -4.87
CA LEU A 80 0.70 8.00 -5.70
C LEU A 80 2.17 7.58 -5.76
N SER A 81 2.74 7.07 -4.66
CA SER A 81 4.08 6.49 -4.63
C SER A 81 4.19 5.25 -5.52
N HIS A 82 3.18 4.35 -5.47
CA HIS A 82 3.11 3.18 -6.34
C HIS A 82 2.97 3.57 -7.83
N ALA A 83 2.11 4.54 -8.14
CA ALA A 83 1.98 5.10 -9.49
C ALA A 83 3.30 5.72 -9.97
N GLY A 84 4.00 6.46 -9.12
CA GLY A 84 5.32 7.02 -9.42
C GLY A 84 6.37 5.96 -9.73
N ASN A 85 6.42 4.88 -8.93
CA ASN A 85 7.30 3.73 -9.15
C ASN A 85 6.96 2.95 -10.44
N LEU A 86 5.68 2.92 -10.82
CA LEU A 86 5.23 2.34 -12.09
C LEU A 86 5.71 3.17 -13.29
N VAL A 87 5.73 4.50 -13.21
CA VAL A 87 6.17 5.38 -14.32
C VAL A 87 7.69 5.43 -14.44
N ARG A 88 8.42 5.44 -13.32
CA ARG A 88 9.89 5.43 -13.28
C ARG A 88 10.40 4.39 -12.28
N PRO A 89 10.50 3.11 -12.69
CA PRO A 89 11.08 2.09 -11.84
C PRO A 89 12.56 2.42 -11.65
N ARG A 90 12.98 2.63 -10.40
CA ARG A 90 14.39 2.82 -9.95
C ARG A 90 14.99 4.21 -10.19
N ARG A 91 14.62 5.19 -9.37
CA ARG A 91 15.54 6.32 -9.12
C ARG A 91 16.11 6.39 -7.71
N ASN A 92 15.46 5.84 -6.68
CA ASN A 92 16.01 5.84 -5.33
C ASN A 92 15.54 4.63 -4.50
N LEU A 93 16.48 3.77 -4.09
CA LEU A 93 16.25 2.66 -3.17
C LEU A 93 15.63 3.14 -1.85
N PHE A 94 16.08 4.31 -1.37
CA PHE A 94 15.57 4.93 -0.15
C PHE A 94 14.08 5.25 -0.23
N ILE A 95 13.63 5.82 -1.36
CA ILE A 95 12.21 6.12 -1.59
C ILE A 95 11.39 4.83 -1.62
N HIS A 96 11.92 3.76 -2.21
CA HIS A 96 11.21 2.49 -2.26
C HIS A 96 11.06 1.87 -0.87
N CYS A 97 12.14 1.80 -0.08
CA CYS A 97 12.10 1.29 1.30
C CYS A 97 11.21 2.14 2.21
N SER A 98 11.32 3.47 2.13
CA SER A 98 10.44 4.37 2.88
C SER A 98 8.98 4.18 2.49
N SER A 99 8.68 3.98 1.21
CA SER A 99 7.32 3.68 0.74
C SER A 99 6.79 2.38 1.32
N THR A 100 7.59 1.30 1.35
CA THR A 100 7.17 0.02 1.92
C THR A 100 6.90 0.12 3.42
N TYR A 101 7.81 0.77 4.16
CA TYR A 101 7.63 1.00 5.60
C TYR A 101 6.38 1.83 5.91
N LEU A 102 6.14 2.88 5.11
CA LEU A 102 4.93 3.69 5.21
C LEU A 102 3.66 2.84 4.99
N THR A 103 3.64 1.99 3.96
CA THR A 103 2.49 1.10 3.68
C THR A 103 2.18 0.17 4.85
N GLU A 104 3.19 -0.43 5.49
CA GLU A 104 2.98 -1.30 6.67
C GLU A 104 2.45 -0.51 7.88
N LEU A 105 3.03 0.66 8.15
CA LEU A 105 2.57 1.54 9.22
C LEU A 105 1.12 1.98 9.00
N PHE A 106 0.72 2.27 7.76
CA PHE A 106 -0.66 2.65 7.45
C PHE A 106 -1.63 1.49 7.59
N THR A 107 -1.25 0.29 7.15
CA THR A 107 -2.06 -0.91 7.35
C THR A 107 -2.31 -1.16 8.84
N PHE A 108 -1.28 -0.98 9.66
CA PHE A 108 -1.39 -1.05 11.12
C PHE A 108 -2.35 0.03 11.66
N CYS A 109 -2.19 1.30 11.28
CA CYS A 109 -3.06 2.39 11.71
C CYS A 109 -4.53 2.18 11.28
N ALA A 110 -4.78 1.76 10.04
CA ALA A 110 -6.12 1.51 9.51
C ALA A 110 -6.82 0.39 10.29
N ASN A 111 -6.11 -0.70 10.58
CA ASN A 111 -6.62 -1.80 11.41
C ASN A 111 -6.97 -1.30 12.82
N TRP A 112 -6.12 -0.48 13.44
CA TRP A 112 -6.41 0.09 14.76
C TRP A 112 -7.60 1.04 14.76
N VAL A 113 -7.79 1.86 13.72
CA VAL A 113 -8.98 2.70 13.60
C VAL A 113 -10.24 1.83 13.50
N LEU A 114 -10.22 0.75 12.71
CA LEU A 114 -11.31 -0.22 12.64
C LEU A 114 -11.63 -0.85 14.00
N VAL A 115 -10.60 -1.23 14.77
CA VAL A 115 -10.76 -1.75 16.13
C VAL A 115 -11.43 -0.71 17.03
N ILE A 116 -10.96 0.55 17.02
CA ILE A 116 -11.53 1.63 17.83
C ILE A 116 -13.01 1.87 17.48
N ILE A 117 -13.34 1.92 16.18
CA ILE A 117 -14.73 2.09 15.72
C ILE A 117 -15.61 0.92 16.19
N THR A 118 -15.10 -0.31 16.06
CA THR A 118 -15.83 -1.52 16.45
C THR A 118 -16.09 -1.56 17.95
N LEU A 119 -15.06 -1.27 18.77
CA LEU A 119 -15.18 -1.18 20.22
C LEU A 119 -16.13 -0.06 20.66
N GLY A 120 -16.08 1.10 19.98
CA GLY A 120 -16.98 2.23 20.25
C GLY A 120 -18.44 1.87 19.99
N LYS A 121 -18.73 1.15 18.90
CA LYS A 121 -20.09 0.65 18.62
C LYS A 121 -20.54 -0.42 19.63
N PHE A 122 -19.63 -1.30 20.03
CA PHE A 122 -19.92 -2.34 21.03
C PHE A 122 -20.29 -1.74 22.40
N LYS A 123 -19.52 -0.77 22.89
CA LYS A 123 -19.85 -0.04 24.13
C LYS A 123 -21.22 0.64 24.06
N LYS A 124 -21.54 1.27 22.93
CA LYS A 124 -22.83 1.94 22.74
C LYS A 124 -23.99 0.94 22.75
N LEU A 125 -23.82 -0.23 22.14
CA LEU A 125 -24.80 -1.31 22.17
C LEU A 125 -24.98 -1.88 23.58
N GLN A 126 -23.89 -2.09 24.32
CA GLN A 126 -23.94 -2.61 25.68
C GLN A 126 -24.68 -1.65 26.62
N ASN A 127 -24.40 -0.34 26.55
CA ASN A 127 -25.11 0.66 27.34
C ASN A 127 -26.61 0.70 27.00
N TYR A 128 -26.96 0.57 25.72
CA TYR A 128 -28.36 0.51 25.29
C TYR A 128 -29.11 -0.70 25.88
N ILE A 129 -28.46 -1.87 25.96
CA ILE A 129 -29.06 -3.06 26.56
C ILE A 129 -29.29 -2.86 28.06
N ILE A 130 -28.31 -2.31 28.79
CA ILE A 130 -28.40 -2.04 30.24
C ILE A 130 -29.47 -0.99 30.58
N GLU A 131 -29.69 0.00 29.71
CA GLU A 131 -30.71 1.04 29.95
C GLU A 131 -32.14 0.57 29.65
N ASN A 132 -32.32 -0.51 28.88
CA ASN A 132 -33.65 -0.97 28.43
C ASN A 132 -34.07 -2.34 29.00
N PHE A 133 -33.25 -2.96 29.85
CA PHE A 133 -33.53 -4.22 30.54
C PHE A 133 -33.00 -4.17 31.97
#